data_AF-A0A2S5R9R5-F1
#
_entry.id   AF-A0A2S5R9R5-F1
#
_cell.length_a   1.000
_cell.length_b   1.000
_cell.length_c   1.000
_cell.angle_alpha   90.00
_cell.angle_beta   90.00
_cell.angle_gamma   90.00
#
_symmetry.space_group_name_H-M   'P 1'
#
loop_
_entity.id
_entity.type
_entity.pdbx_description
1 polymer ?
#
loop_
_entity_poly.entity_id
_entity_poly.type
_entity_poly.pdbx_seq_one_letter_code
_entity_poly.pdbx_strand_id
1 'polypeptide(L)'
;MIISDNRNTFSSSKNRDYTTNSESRTQLQFIFHGLGITTKTTSISQEKPHIERLWRTLKNRWIPLLREWNISTIDEANLRINELINLYNEKFSTPINYTSSKITKYEADSEIIFSKRSIRIVSQDHTILYNGNKYFICEKFEPLYIMAKTKIMVMETVSGQLYCSHNNRIYFLRLTNDELLYHNKKTLPQDVFENTKVPKMPSPWHASNFIFFNKHSKLKRFL
;
A
#
# COMPACT_ATOMS: atom_id res chain seq x y z
N MET A 1 12.28 -8.43 -8.70
CA MET A 1 11.53 -7.69 -9.74
C MET A 1 10.20 -8.40 -9.96
N ILE A 2 9.08 -7.67 -10.00
CA ILE A 2 7.75 -8.19 -10.32
C ILE A 2 7.42 -7.83 -11.77
N ILE A 3 6.92 -8.79 -12.55
CA ILE A 3 6.50 -8.59 -13.94
C ILE A 3 4.99 -8.79 -14.03
N SER A 4 4.30 -7.88 -14.69
CA SER A 4 2.87 -7.96 -15.00
C SER A 4 2.62 -7.76 -16.48
N ASP A 5 1.47 -8.24 -16.96
CA ASP A 5 0.94 -7.83 -18.27
C ASP A 5 0.84 -6.30 -18.33
N ASN A 6 1.03 -5.74 -19.53
CA ASN A 6 0.95 -4.31 -19.80
C ASN A 6 -0.49 -3.80 -19.82
N ARG A 7 -1.11 -3.88 -18.64
CA ARG A 7 -2.45 -3.40 -18.33
C ARG A 7 -2.38 -2.36 -17.21
N ASN A 8 -3.55 -1.92 -16.75
CA ASN A 8 -3.67 -0.94 -15.68
C ASN A 8 -3.36 -1.49 -14.26
N THR A 9 -2.45 -2.46 -14.13
CA THR A 9 -2.10 -3.08 -12.84
C THR A 9 -1.20 -2.18 -12.00
N PHE A 10 -0.17 -1.58 -12.62
CA PHE A 10 0.74 -0.67 -11.94
C PHE A 10 0.45 0.79 -12.26
N SER A 11 -0.06 1.09 -13.45
CA SER A 11 -0.45 2.43 -13.87
C SER A 11 -1.93 2.47 -14.25
N SER A 12 -2.54 3.65 -14.29
CA SER A 12 -3.92 3.80 -14.77
C SER A 12 -3.96 4.75 -15.96
N SER A 13 -4.53 4.27 -17.06
CA SER A 13 -4.79 5.07 -18.25
C SER A 13 -5.83 6.17 -18.04
N LYS A 14 -6.70 6.04 -17.02
CA LYS A 14 -7.81 6.98 -16.76
C LYS A 14 -7.37 8.34 -16.21
N ASN A 15 -6.25 8.39 -15.47
CA ASN A 15 -5.68 9.65 -14.98
C ASN A 15 -4.32 9.92 -15.63
N ARG A 16 -4.22 9.68 -16.95
CA ARG A 16 -3.05 10.10 -17.72
C ARG A 16 -3.05 11.61 -17.81
N ASP A 17 -1.93 12.21 -17.44
CA ASP A 17 -1.71 13.62 -17.71
C ASP A 17 -1.24 13.75 -19.16
N TYR A 18 -2.16 14.14 -20.04
CA TYR A 18 -1.91 14.26 -21.48
C TYR A 18 -0.86 15.32 -21.82
N THR A 19 -0.65 16.29 -20.93
CA THR A 19 0.35 17.36 -21.13
C THR A 19 1.78 16.86 -20.90
N THR A 20 1.96 15.93 -19.96
CA THR A 20 3.26 15.38 -19.59
C THR A 20 3.49 13.95 -20.10
N ASN A 21 2.48 13.37 -20.74
CA ASN A 21 2.42 11.97 -21.19
C ASN A 21 2.75 10.99 -20.05
N SER A 22 2.39 11.36 -18.81
CA SER A 22 2.70 10.59 -17.61
C SER A 22 1.47 9.80 -17.16
N GLU A 23 1.67 8.53 -16.82
CA GLU A 23 0.60 7.68 -16.29
C GLU A 23 0.50 7.82 -14.78
N SER A 24 -0.72 7.99 -14.26
CA SER A 24 -0.94 7.94 -12.81
C SER A 24 -0.56 6.57 -12.28
N ARG A 25 0.28 6.54 -11.25
CA ARG A 25 0.68 5.30 -10.60
C ARG A 25 -0.42 4.84 -9.65
N THR A 26 -0.64 3.52 -9.59
CA THR A 26 -1.62 2.91 -8.69
C THR A 26 -1.09 2.85 -7.25
N GLN A 27 -1.99 2.66 -6.29
CA GLN A 27 -1.63 2.34 -4.90
C GLN A 27 -0.69 1.14 -4.83
N LEU A 28 -0.94 0.13 -5.66
CA LEU A 28 -0.15 -1.09 -5.70
C LEU A 28 1.30 -0.83 -6.15
N GLN A 29 1.49 -0.01 -7.19
CA GLN A 29 2.84 0.36 -7.62
C GLN A 29 3.58 1.16 -6.56
N PHE A 30 2.88 2.02 -5.81
CA PHE A 30 3.46 2.73 -4.68
C PHE A 30 3.93 1.77 -3.59
N ILE A 31 3.12 0.76 -3.24
CA ILE A 31 3.48 -0.26 -2.25
C ILE A 31 4.75 -1.00 -2.67
N PHE A 32 4.83 -1.46 -3.93
CA PHE A 32 6.03 -2.16 -4.41
C PHE A 32 7.27 -1.27 -4.42
N HIS A 33 7.13 0.01 -4.76
CA HIS A 33 8.21 0.98 -4.60
C HIS A 33 8.61 1.13 -3.11
N GLY A 34 7.64 1.18 -2.20
CA GLY A 34 7.83 1.18 -0.74
C GLY A 34 8.51 -0.08 -0.20
N LEU A 35 8.43 -1.20 -0.91
CA LEU A 35 9.14 -2.44 -0.58
C LEU A 35 10.52 -2.54 -1.26
N GLY A 36 10.89 -1.58 -2.11
CA GLY A 36 12.14 -1.62 -2.89
C GLY A 36 12.07 -2.62 -4.04
N ILE A 37 10.86 -3.03 -4.43
CA ILE A 37 10.63 -4.01 -5.48
C ILE A 37 10.44 -3.27 -6.80
N THR A 38 11.30 -3.59 -7.77
CA THR A 38 11.16 -3.09 -9.14
C THR A 38 9.98 -3.79 -9.84
N THR A 39 9.11 -3.00 -10.46
CA THR A 39 7.95 -3.49 -11.25
C THR A 39 8.19 -3.24 -12.73
N LYS A 40 7.92 -4.23 -13.58
CA LYS A 40 7.95 -4.11 -15.06
C LYS A 40 6.59 -4.52 -15.63
N THR A 41 6.11 -3.79 -16.63
CA THR A 41 4.97 -4.20 -17.46
C THR A 41 5.44 -4.64 -18.84
N THR A 42 4.88 -5.72 -19.37
CA THR A 42 5.32 -6.29 -20.65
C THR A 42 4.11 -6.78 -21.46
N SER A 43 4.08 -6.47 -22.76
CA SER A 43 3.09 -7.03 -23.69
C SER A 43 3.56 -8.34 -24.33
N ILE A 44 4.85 -8.67 -24.18
CA ILE A 44 5.51 -9.85 -24.73
C ILE A 44 5.04 -11.08 -23.99
N SER A 45 4.40 -12.01 -24.70
CA SER A 45 3.85 -13.25 -24.13
C SER A 45 4.90 -14.02 -23.32
N GLN A 46 6.11 -14.19 -23.85
CA GLN A 46 7.19 -14.95 -23.21
C GLN A 46 7.68 -14.36 -21.88
N GLU A 47 7.62 -13.04 -21.69
CA GLU A 47 8.02 -12.37 -20.44
C GLU A 47 6.91 -12.40 -19.39
N LYS A 48 5.66 -12.69 -19.79
CA LYS A 48 4.57 -12.87 -18.84
C LYS A 48 4.84 -14.16 -18.07
N PRO A 49 4.48 -14.24 -16.78
CA PRO A 49 4.49 -15.51 -16.06
C PRO A 49 3.51 -16.48 -16.75
N HIS A 50 4.00 -17.21 -17.74
CA HIS A 50 3.28 -18.21 -18.51
C HIS A 50 3.10 -19.52 -17.73
N ILE A 51 3.27 -19.49 -16.41
CA ILE A 51 2.96 -20.60 -15.52
C ILE A 51 1.52 -21.10 -15.76
N GLU A 52 0.56 -20.22 -16.06
CA GLU A 52 -0.84 -20.66 -16.19
C GLU A 52 -1.11 -21.58 -17.39
N ARG A 53 -0.54 -21.25 -18.55
CA ARG A 53 -0.79 -21.96 -19.81
C ARG A 53 0.23 -23.09 -20.03
N LEU A 54 1.48 -22.88 -19.64
CA LEU A 54 2.53 -23.89 -19.73
C LEU A 54 2.36 -24.99 -18.67
N TRP A 55 1.84 -24.69 -17.47
CA TRP A 55 1.63 -25.68 -16.40
C TRP A 55 0.18 -26.16 -16.23
N ARG A 56 -0.76 -25.74 -17.09
CA ARG A 56 -2.21 -25.99 -16.90
C ARG A 56 -2.63 -25.64 -15.45
N THR A 57 -2.35 -24.40 -15.09
CA THR A 57 -2.59 -23.67 -13.81
C THR A 57 -3.16 -24.42 -12.61
N LEU A 58 -2.51 -24.18 -11.46
CA LEU A 58 -2.97 -24.41 -10.09
C LEU A 58 -4.45 -23.99 -9.83
N LYS A 59 -4.91 -22.84 -10.36
CA LYS A 59 -6.30 -22.37 -10.24
C LYS A 59 -7.34 -23.35 -10.80
N ASN A 60 -7.08 -23.92 -11.97
CA ASN A 60 -8.00 -24.88 -12.60
C ASN A 60 -7.92 -26.27 -11.95
N ARG A 61 -6.90 -26.53 -11.11
CA ARG A 61 -6.70 -27.82 -10.43
C ARG A 61 -7.22 -27.85 -9.00
N TRP A 62 -7.15 -26.72 -8.29
CA TRP A 62 -7.72 -26.60 -6.95
C TRP A 62 -9.23 -26.76 -6.97
N ILE A 63 -9.93 -26.24 -7.99
CA ILE A 63 -11.39 -26.36 -8.07
C ILE A 63 -11.86 -27.84 -8.11
N PRO A 64 -11.31 -28.73 -8.96
CA PRO A 64 -11.59 -30.16 -8.90
C PRO A 64 -11.26 -30.81 -7.54
N LEU A 65 -10.11 -30.49 -6.94
CA LEU A 65 -9.70 -31.06 -5.65
C LEU A 65 -10.64 -30.64 -4.51
N LEU A 66 -11.03 -29.37 -4.47
CA LEU A 66 -12.00 -28.87 -3.49
C LEU A 66 -13.38 -29.54 -3.66
N ARG A 67 -13.78 -29.83 -4.91
CA ARG A 67 -15.01 -30.59 -5.21
C ARG A 67 -14.91 -32.04 -4.76
N GLU A 68 -13.77 -32.69 -4.96
CA GLU A 68 -13.52 -34.06 -4.49
C GLU A 68 -13.57 -34.15 -2.96
N TRP A 69 -13.17 -33.08 -2.27
CA TRP A 69 -13.29 -32.96 -0.81
C TRP A 69 -14.67 -32.51 -0.33
N ASN A 70 -15.65 -32.36 -1.23
CA ASN A 70 -17.01 -31.90 -0.93
C ASN A 70 -17.06 -30.54 -0.19
N ILE A 71 -16.08 -29.67 -0.47
CA ILE A 71 -16.03 -28.33 0.15
C ILE A 71 -17.01 -27.41 -0.56
N SER A 72 -17.90 -26.79 0.21
CA SER A 72 -18.93 -25.90 -0.32
C SER A 72 -18.84 -24.48 0.25
N THR A 73 -18.07 -24.29 1.33
CA THR A 73 -17.91 -22.99 1.99
C THR A 73 -16.49 -22.46 1.86
N ILE A 74 -16.36 -21.14 1.95
CA ILE A 74 -15.05 -20.46 1.92
C ILE A 74 -14.23 -20.83 3.16
N ASP A 75 -14.87 -20.99 4.31
CA ASP A 75 -14.20 -21.30 5.57
C ASP A 75 -13.58 -22.71 5.56
N GLU A 76 -14.31 -23.71 5.07
CA GLU A 76 -13.79 -25.06 4.86
C GLU A 76 -12.61 -25.07 3.87
N ALA A 77 -12.70 -24.28 2.80
CA ALA A 77 -11.60 -24.14 1.84
C ALA A 77 -10.35 -23.55 2.51
N ASN A 78 -10.53 -22.50 3.33
CA ASN A 78 -9.42 -21.84 4.04
C ASN A 78 -8.65 -22.81 4.96
N LEU A 79 -9.34 -23.75 5.62
CA LEU A 79 -8.70 -24.77 6.44
C LEU A 79 -7.78 -25.71 5.65
N ARG A 80 -8.07 -25.90 4.35
CA ARG A 80 -7.38 -26.85 3.47
C ARG A 80 -6.36 -26.22 2.53
N ILE A 81 -6.21 -24.89 2.53
CA ILE A 81 -5.25 -24.17 1.68
C ILE A 81 -3.83 -24.70 1.88
N ASN A 82 -3.41 -24.92 3.13
CA ASN A 82 -2.06 -25.40 3.42
C ASN A 82 -1.80 -26.80 2.85
N GLU A 83 -2.79 -27.69 2.90
CA GLU A 83 -2.71 -29.03 2.29
C GLU A 83 -2.53 -28.94 0.78
N LEU A 84 -3.31 -28.06 0.13
CA LEU A 84 -3.21 -27.82 -1.32
C LEU A 84 -1.85 -27.23 -1.73
N ILE A 85 -1.31 -26.30 -0.94
CA ILE A 85 0.01 -25.72 -1.17
C ILE A 85 1.08 -26.80 -1.09
N ASN A 86 1.03 -27.66 -0.07
CA ASN A 86 2.02 -28.74 0.12
C ASN A 86 1.98 -29.76 -1.02
N LEU A 87 0.80 -30.28 -1.36
CA LEU A 87 0.62 -31.23 -2.47
C LEU A 87 1.12 -30.68 -3.81
N TYR A 88 1.01 -29.36 -4.01
CA TYR A 88 1.49 -28.71 -5.21
C TYR A 88 3.00 -28.49 -5.17
N ASN A 89 3.53 -28.02 -4.05
CA ASN A 89 4.96 -27.83 -3.89
C ASN A 89 5.74 -29.15 -4.06
N GLU A 90 5.21 -30.29 -3.59
CA GLU A 90 5.83 -31.61 -3.84
C GLU A 90 6.01 -31.92 -5.32
N LYS A 91 5.05 -31.52 -6.16
CA LYS A 91 5.06 -31.83 -7.60
C LYS A 91 5.79 -30.80 -8.46
N PHE A 92 5.79 -29.54 -8.04
CA PHE A 92 6.19 -28.41 -8.90
C PHE A 92 7.27 -27.52 -8.28
N SER A 93 7.67 -27.72 -7.02
CA SER A 93 8.73 -26.92 -6.43
C SER A 93 10.06 -27.18 -7.13
N THR A 94 10.81 -26.10 -7.32
CA THR A 94 12.22 -26.19 -7.70
C THR A 94 13.08 -26.36 -6.44
N PRO A 95 14.20 -27.09 -6.52
CA PRO A 95 15.09 -27.24 -5.36
C PRO A 95 15.57 -25.87 -4.87
N ILE A 96 15.66 -25.72 -3.55
CA ILE A 96 16.11 -24.48 -2.91
C ILE A 96 17.60 -24.28 -3.22
N ASN A 97 17.92 -23.15 -3.84
CA ASN A 97 19.31 -22.73 -3.99
C ASN A 97 19.68 -21.80 -2.83
N TYR A 98 20.41 -22.33 -1.85
CA TYR A 98 20.78 -21.60 -0.62
C TYR A 98 21.66 -20.36 -0.85
N THR A 99 22.31 -20.25 -2.01
CA THR A 99 23.17 -19.11 -2.36
C THR A 99 22.36 -17.96 -2.96
N SER A 100 21.39 -18.25 -3.83
CA SER A 100 20.57 -17.23 -4.50
C SER A 100 19.25 -16.93 -3.78
N SER A 101 18.76 -17.83 -2.93
CA SER A 101 17.45 -17.74 -2.26
C SER A 101 17.53 -17.13 -0.86
N LYS A 102 18.42 -16.16 -0.64
CA LYS A 102 18.54 -15.46 0.65
C LYS A 102 17.41 -14.44 0.79
N ILE A 103 16.44 -14.74 1.63
CA ILE A 103 15.36 -13.82 1.99
C ILE A 103 15.78 -13.06 3.24
N THR A 104 15.81 -11.73 3.17
CA THR A 104 16.00 -10.87 4.34
C THR A 104 14.65 -10.55 4.97
N LYS A 105 14.62 -10.53 6.30
CA LYS A 105 13.43 -10.05 7.01
C LYS A 105 13.27 -8.56 6.70
N TYR A 106 12.07 -8.19 6.30
CA TYR A 106 11.74 -6.79 6.06
C TYR A 106 11.46 -6.11 7.41
N GLU A 107 12.21 -5.06 7.74
CA GLU A 107 12.22 -4.47 9.10
C GLU A 107 11.21 -3.33 9.30
N ALA A 108 10.53 -2.87 8.24
CA ALA A 108 9.61 -1.75 8.37
C ALA A 108 8.17 -2.16 8.66
N ASP A 109 7.40 -1.18 9.14
CA ASP A 109 6.04 -1.39 9.58
C ASP A 109 5.11 -1.73 8.41
N SER A 110 4.58 -2.96 8.43
CA SER A 110 3.68 -3.47 7.40
C SER A 110 2.40 -2.66 7.30
N GLU A 111 1.87 -2.15 8.42
CA GLU A 111 0.62 -1.39 8.39
C GLU A 111 0.75 -0.10 7.58
N ILE A 112 1.89 0.58 7.73
CA ILE A 112 2.18 1.78 6.94
C ILE A 112 2.41 1.44 5.48
N ILE A 113 3.14 0.37 5.18
CA ILE A 113 3.45 0.04 3.79
C ILE A 113 2.19 -0.30 3.00
N PHE A 114 1.34 -1.16 3.56
CA PHE A 114 0.10 -1.60 2.94
C PHE A 114 -1.05 -0.60 3.10
N SER A 115 -0.81 0.57 3.71
CA SER A 115 -1.82 1.61 3.84
C SER A 115 -2.29 2.15 2.50
N LYS A 116 -3.58 2.46 2.43
CA LYS A 116 -4.21 3.18 1.33
C LYS A 116 -3.88 4.67 1.44
N ARG A 117 -3.30 5.22 0.38
CA ARG A 117 -2.78 6.59 0.38
C ARG A 117 -3.65 7.54 -0.40
N SER A 118 -3.82 8.75 0.10
CA SER A 118 -4.52 9.80 -0.64
C SER A 118 -3.94 11.17 -0.35
N ILE A 119 -4.03 12.07 -1.32
CA ILE A 119 -3.59 13.46 -1.13
C ILE A 119 -4.77 14.24 -0.55
N ARG A 120 -4.51 15.01 0.51
CA ARG A 120 -5.46 15.97 1.07
C ARG A 120 -4.79 17.32 1.23
N ILE A 121 -5.62 18.34 1.37
CA ILE A 121 -5.20 19.73 1.57
C ILE A 121 -5.61 20.12 2.97
N VAL A 122 -4.69 20.74 3.71
CA VAL A 122 -4.97 21.28 5.04
C VAL A 122 -5.90 22.48 4.91
N SER A 123 -6.99 22.45 5.66
CA SER A 123 -7.99 23.52 5.74
C SER A 123 -7.48 24.73 6.51
N GLN A 124 -8.23 25.84 6.49
CA GLN A 124 -7.87 27.06 7.23
C GLN A 124 -7.82 26.85 8.75
N ASP A 125 -8.62 25.92 9.26
CA ASP A 125 -8.69 25.51 10.66
C ASP A 125 -7.61 24.50 11.06
N HIS A 126 -6.56 24.32 10.24
CA HIS A 126 -5.49 23.33 10.44
C HIS A 126 -5.99 21.87 10.51
N THR A 127 -7.22 21.59 10.04
CA THR A 127 -7.77 20.24 9.95
C THR A 127 -7.67 19.65 8.55
N ILE A 128 -8.00 18.37 8.44
CA ILE A 128 -8.08 17.64 7.19
C ILE A 128 -9.44 16.98 7.08
N LEU A 129 -10.10 17.13 5.93
CA LEU A 129 -11.31 16.40 5.61
C LEU A 129 -10.97 15.05 4.96
N TYR A 130 -11.44 13.96 5.53
CA TYR A 130 -11.27 12.61 5.00
C TYR A 130 -12.54 11.78 5.22
N ASN A 131 -13.08 11.17 4.16
CA ASN A 131 -14.32 10.38 4.19
C ASN A 131 -15.49 11.09 4.91
N GLY A 132 -15.66 12.40 4.69
CA GLY A 132 -16.73 13.20 5.29
C GLY A 132 -16.45 13.71 6.71
N ASN A 133 -15.40 13.23 7.36
CA ASN A 133 -15.04 13.58 8.73
C ASN A 133 -13.83 14.53 8.77
N LYS A 134 -13.80 15.41 9.76
CA LYS A 134 -12.65 16.30 10.03
C LYS A 134 -11.68 15.63 11.01
N TYR A 135 -10.39 15.78 10.73
CA TYR A 135 -9.32 15.23 11.55
C TYR A 135 -8.27 16.29 11.89
N PHE A 136 -7.78 16.25 13.13
CA PHE A 136 -6.58 16.99 13.54
C PHE A 136 -5.32 16.15 13.36
N ILE A 137 -4.23 16.83 13.02
CA ILE A 137 -2.89 16.25 12.93
C ILE A 137 -2.27 16.35 14.32
N CYS A 138 -1.80 15.22 14.85
CA CYS A 138 -1.19 15.18 16.18
C CYS A 138 0.18 14.50 16.13
N GLU A 139 1.17 15.11 16.77
CA GLU A 139 2.41 14.44 17.14
C GLU A 139 2.19 13.78 18.50
N LYS A 140 1.82 12.49 18.48
CA LYS A 140 1.30 11.75 19.65
C LYS A 140 0.04 12.42 20.23
N PHE A 141 0.20 13.33 21.19
CA PHE A 141 -0.88 14.02 21.91
C PHE A 141 -0.93 15.52 21.61
N GLU A 142 0.14 16.07 21.05
CA GLU A 142 0.23 17.50 20.79
C GLU A 142 -0.34 17.81 19.40
N PRO A 143 -1.28 18.76 19.30
CA PRO A 143 -1.80 19.18 18.01
C PRO A 143 -0.69 19.88 17.21
N LEU A 144 -0.50 19.44 15.97
CA LEU A 144 0.45 20.01 15.04
C LEU A 144 -0.29 20.93 14.05
N TYR A 145 0.00 22.23 14.13
CA TYR A 145 -0.59 23.22 13.25
C TYR A 145 0.21 23.36 11.95
N ILE A 146 -0.20 22.63 10.92
CA ILE A 146 0.36 22.74 9.57
C ILE A 146 -0.31 23.91 8.84
N MET A 147 0.47 24.69 8.08
CA MET A 147 -0.04 25.81 7.30
C MET A 147 -1.19 25.40 6.37
N ALA A 148 -2.24 26.20 6.34
CA ALA A 148 -3.37 26.01 5.45
C ALA A 148 -2.93 25.94 3.97
N LYS A 149 -3.69 25.21 3.15
CA LYS A 149 -3.40 24.94 1.73
C LYS A 149 -2.16 24.06 1.47
N THR A 150 -1.49 23.57 2.52
CA THR A 150 -0.44 22.56 2.37
C THR A 150 -1.03 21.24 1.91
N LYS A 151 -0.41 20.63 0.88
CA LYS A 151 -0.74 19.27 0.44
C LYS A 151 -0.02 18.26 1.31
N ILE A 152 -0.76 17.30 1.84
CA ILE A 152 -0.26 16.23 2.69
C ILE A 152 -0.74 14.87 2.17
N MET A 153 -0.05 13.81 2.59
CA MET A 153 -0.44 12.44 2.29
C MET A 153 -1.14 11.84 3.50
N VAL A 154 -2.39 11.42 3.34
CA VAL A 154 -3.16 10.63 4.31
C VAL A 154 -2.96 9.15 4.02
N MET A 155 -2.74 8.36 5.06
CA MET A 155 -2.52 6.91 5.04
C MET A 155 -3.58 6.23 5.92
N GLU A 156 -4.38 5.36 5.32
CA GLU A 156 -5.38 4.53 5.99
C GLU A 156 -4.85 3.10 6.07
N THR A 157 -4.57 2.61 7.28
CA THR A 157 -4.05 1.25 7.49
C THR A 157 -5.15 0.20 7.28
N VAL A 158 -4.75 -1.07 7.15
CA VAL A 158 -5.68 -2.20 7.09
C VAL A 158 -6.50 -2.33 8.39
N SER A 159 -5.90 -1.95 9.52
CA SER A 159 -6.56 -1.86 10.83
C SER A 159 -7.52 -0.67 10.97
N GLY A 160 -7.60 0.21 9.96
CA GLY A 160 -8.49 1.38 9.96
C GLY A 160 -7.92 2.62 10.66
N GLN A 161 -6.67 2.56 11.13
CA GLN A 161 -6.00 3.72 11.72
C GLN A 161 -5.59 4.72 10.64
N LEU A 162 -5.67 6.01 10.98
CA LEU A 162 -5.36 7.10 10.07
C LEU A 162 -4.09 7.83 10.50
N TYR A 163 -3.22 7.99 9.52
CA TYR A 163 -1.95 8.69 9.65
C TYR A 163 -1.82 9.74 8.58
N CYS A 164 -0.97 10.73 8.81
CA CYS A 164 -0.53 11.63 7.75
C CYS A 164 0.99 11.71 7.69
N SER A 165 1.50 11.97 6.50
CA SER A 165 2.93 12.20 6.26
C SER A 165 3.15 13.63 5.81
N HIS A 166 4.01 14.34 6.52
CA HIS A 166 4.45 15.69 6.20
C HIS A 166 5.94 15.85 6.54
N ASN A 167 6.72 16.44 5.64
CA ASN A 167 8.18 16.60 5.77
C ASN A 167 8.93 15.32 6.21
N ASN A 168 8.60 14.19 5.57
CA ASN A 168 9.19 12.87 5.86
C ASN A 168 8.98 12.36 7.30
N ARG A 169 7.98 12.89 8.01
CA ARG A 169 7.55 12.40 9.33
C ARG A 169 6.10 11.96 9.27
N ILE A 170 5.77 10.94 10.07
CA ILE A 170 4.42 10.40 10.23
C ILE A 170 3.80 10.99 11.49
N TYR A 171 2.55 11.43 11.37
CA TYR A 171 1.74 11.95 12.45
C TYR A 171 0.40 11.22 12.50
N PHE A 172 -0.26 11.24 13.65
CA PHE A 172 -1.59 10.65 13.80
C PHE A 172 -2.66 11.59 13.26
N LEU A 173 -3.72 11.01 12.68
CA LEU A 173 -4.96 11.72 12.41
C LEU A 173 -6.01 11.27 13.40
N ARG A 174 -6.52 12.23 14.17
CA ARG A 174 -7.56 11.96 15.17
C ARG A 174 -8.85 12.62 14.77
N LEU A 175 -9.93 11.85 14.88
CA LEU A 175 -11.26 12.32 14.58
C LEU A 175 -11.59 13.48 15.51
N THR A 176 -12.08 14.56 14.92
CA THR A 176 -12.48 15.74 15.66
C THR A 176 -13.98 15.88 15.61
N ASN A 177 -14.63 15.73 16.77
CA ASN A 177 -16.04 16.11 16.95
C ASN A 177 -16.19 17.46 17.67
N ASP A 178 -15.14 17.92 18.36
CA ASP A 178 -15.20 19.12 19.20
C ASP A 178 -14.77 20.38 18.46
N GLU A 179 -15.75 21.22 18.13
CA GLU A 179 -15.59 22.62 17.67
C GLU A 179 -14.69 23.47 18.60
N LEU A 180 -14.40 23.00 19.82
CA LEU A 180 -13.58 23.69 20.83
C LEU A 180 -12.06 23.63 20.59
N LEU A 181 -11.56 22.63 19.86
CA LEU A 181 -10.14 22.55 19.46
C LEU A 181 -9.75 23.61 18.42
N TYR A 182 -10.75 24.24 17.78
CA TYR A 182 -10.60 25.15 16.65
C TYR A 182 -10.24 26.57 17.08
N HIS A 183 -10.38 26.92 18.36
CA HIS A 183 -10.18 28.27 18.88
C HIS A 183 -9.19 28.39 20.03
N ASN A 184 -9.02 27.34 20.82
CA ASN A 184 -8.09 27.35 21.93
C ASN A 184 -7.04 26.28 21.70
N LYS A 185 -5.77 26.68 21.74
CA LYS A 185 -4.56 25.83 21.70
C LYS A 185 -4.49 24.89 22.92
N LYS A 186 -5.56 24.17 23.24
CA LYS A 186 -5.62 23.22 24.34
C LYS A 186 -5.11 21.89 23.83
N THR A 187 -4.03 21.42 24.45
CA THR A 187 -3.50 20.07 24.30
C THR A 187 -4.61 19.06 24.61
N LEU A 188 -4.75 18.02 23.78
CA LEU A 188 -5.71 16.95 24.00
C LEU A 188 -5.42 16.28 25.37
N PRO A 189 -6.44 15.89 26.16
CA PRO A 189 -6.23 15.20 27.43
C PRO A 189 -5.42 13.91 27.21
N GLN A 190 -4.35 13.76 28.00
CA GLN A 190 -3.29 12.76 27.82
C GLN A 190 -3.78 11.32 28.05
N ASP A 191 -4.78 11.16 28.91
CA ASP A 191 -5.21 9.88 29.50
C ASP A 191 -5.94 8.93 28.53
N VAL A 192 -6.42 9.42 27.38
CA VAL A 192 -7.15 8.60 26.39
C VAL A 192 -6.20 7.83 25.46
N PHE A 193 -4.91 8.12 25.50
CA PHE A 193 -4.02 7.86 24.36
C PHE A 193 -2.67 7.22 24.68
N GLU A 194 -2.41 6.90 25.95
CA GLU A 194 -1.20 6.18 26.32
C GLU A 194 -1.15 4.83 25.60
N ASN A 195 -0.01 4.54 24.95
CA ASN A 195 0.39 3.28 24.28
C ASN A 195 0.45 3.24 22.74
N THR A 196 0.07 4.29 21.99
CA THR A 196 0.23 4.24 20.51
C THR A 196 1.61 4.73 20.06
N LYS A 197 2.46 3.81 19.59
CA LYS A 197 3.78 4.14 19.02
C LYS A 197 3.61 4.63 17.58
N VAL A 198 4.21 5.78 17.25
CA VAL A 198 4.26 6.24 15.85
C VAL A 198 5.06 5.20 15.05
N PRO A 199 4.49 4.63 13.98
CA PRO A 199 5.17 3.66 13.15
C PRO A 199 6.38 4.30 12.47
N LYS A 200 7.50 3.57 12.43
CA LYS A 200 8.73 4.08 11.81
C LYS A 200 8.61 3.98 10.30
N MET A 201 8.98 5.05 9.60
CA MET A 201 9.16 4.96 8.15
C MET A 201 10.39 4.11 7.83
N PRO A 202 10.28 3.14 6.90
CA PRO A 202 11.47 2.69 6.19
C PRO A 202 12.07 3.91 5.48
N SER A 203 13.38 4.10 5.61
CA SER A 203 14.29 5.06 4.95
C SER A 203 13.71 6.25 4.12
N PRO A 204 14.31 7.46 4.15
CA PRO A 204 13.87 8.63 3.37
C PRO A 204 13.61 8.41 1.85
N TRP A 205 14.18 7.37 1.24
CA TRP A 205 13.94 6.99 -0.16
C TRP A 205 12.62 6.25 -0.39
N HIS A 206 12.10 5.55 0.63
CA HIS A 206 10.73 5.01 0.65
C HIS A 206 9.70 6.08 1.04
N ALA A 207 10.15 7.20 1.60
CA ALA A 207 9.38 8.43 1.78
C ALA A 207 9.22 9.23 0.48
N SER A 208 9.22 8.57 -0.69
CA SER A 208 8.80 9.24 -1.90
C SER A 208 7.36 9.68 -1.67
N ASN A 209 7.20 10.98 -1.42
CA ASN A 209 5.93 11.61 -1.14
C ASN A 209 4.97 11.12 -2.24
N PHE A 210 3.85 10.50 -1.91
CA PHE A 210 2.89 10.05 -2.94
C PHE A 210 2.53 11.19 -3.91
N ILE A 211 2.61 12.43 -3.41
CA ILE A 211 2.54 13.69 -4.16
C ILE A 211 3.62 13.81 -5.26
N PHE A 212 4.90 13.49 -4.97
CA PHE A 212 5.99 13.49 -5.94
C PHE A 212 6.00 12.23 -6.80
N PHE A 213 5.61 11.08 -6.24
CA PHE A 213 5.52 9.82 -6.95
C PHE A 213 4.52 9.87 -8.12
N ASN A 214 3.43 10.62 -7.99
CA ASN A 214 2.49 10.85 -9.08
C ASN A 214 2.91 11.96 -10.05
N LYS A 215 3.93 12.78 -9.73
CA LYS A 215 4.39 13.89 -10.58
C LYS A 215 5.54 13.54 -11.52
N HIS A 216 6.29 12.46 -11.26
CA HIS A 216 7.47 12.11 -12.05
C HIS A 216 7.36 10.76 -12.74
N SER A 217 7.10 10.79 -14.04
CA SER A 217 7.80 9.92 -15.01
C SER A 217 7.73 10.50 -16.43
N LYS A 218 8.75 11.28 -16.82
CA LYS A 218 9.15 11.32 -18.23
C LYS A 218 9.83 9.98 -18.52
N LEU A 219 9.08 8.97 -18.89
CA LEU A 219 9.66 7.76 -19.50
C LEU A 219 10.19 8.19 -20.87
N LYS A 220 11.49 8.49 -20.96
CA LYS A 220 12.19 8.43 -22.25
C LYS A 220 12.04 6.99 -22.72
N ARG A 221 11.11 6.74 -23.63
CA ARG A 221 11.14 5.55 -24.47
C ARG A 221 12.43 5.63 -25.26
N PHE A 222 13.44 4.87 -24.84
CA PHE A 222 14.54 4.56 -25.73
C PHE A 222 13.95 3.66 -26.82
N LEU A 223 13.95 4.18 -28.05
CA LEU A 223 13.73 3.44 -29.29
C LEU A 223 14.89 2.46 -29.49
#